data_AF-A0A432S5L4-F1
#
_entry.id   AF-A0A432S5L4-F1
#
_cell.length_a   1.000
_cell.length_b   1.000
_cell.length_c   1.000
_cell.angle_alpha   90.00
_cell.angle_beta   90.00
_cell.angle_gamma   90.00
#
_symmetry.space_group_name_H-M   'P 1'
#
loop_
_entity.id
_entity.type
_entity.pdbx_description
1 polymer ?
#
loop_
_entity_poly.entity_id
_entity_poly.type
_entity_poly.pdbx_seq_one_letter_code
_entity_poly.pdbx_strand_id
1 'polypeptide(L)' 'MYQESARTLKSVIQDAPYFDAYSDFQKYTMKTSGLQGRLYFKSLRLLLTGAEHGPEISDIYRHLKNYLAEVVK' A
#
# COMPACT_ATOMS: atom_id res chain seq x y z
N MET A 1 -12.15 -10.35 -6.80
CA MET A 1 -12.04 -9.92 -5.39
C MET A 1 -10.76 -9.13 -5.10
N TYR A 2 -9.56 -9.72 -5.18
CA TYR A 2 -8.31 -8.96 -4.88
C TYR A 2 -7.96 -7.86 -5.87
N GLN A 3 -8.32 -8.02 -7.16
CA GLN A 3 -8.02 -7.02 -8.19
C GLN A 3 -8.75 -5.69 -7.96
N GLU A 4 -9.98 -5.71 -7.44
CA GLU A 4 -10.71 -4.48 -7.13
C GLU A 4 -10.10 -3.78 -5.91
N SER A 5 -9.81 -4.53 -4.84
CA SER A 5 -9.12 -3.98 -3.66
C SER A 5 -7.75 -3.39 -4.00
N ALA A 6 -6.99 -4.05 -4.88
CA ALA A 6 -5.72 -3.52 -5.36
C ALA A 6 -5.90 -2.25 -6.21
N ARG A 7 -6.91 -2.17 -7.08
CA ARG A 7 -7.22 -0.96 -7.85
C ARG A 7 -7.64 0.21 -6.96
N THR A 8 -8.52 -0.03 -5.98
CA THR A 8 -8.93 0.98 -5.01
C THR A 8 -7.73 1.48 -4.22
N LEU A 9 -6.90 0.57 -3.70
CA LEU A 9 -5.73 0.95 -2.91
C LEU A 9 -4.68 1.67 -3.76
N LYS A 10 -4.49 1.29 -5.02
CA LYS A 10 -3.63 1.99 -5.97
C LYS A 10 -4.04 3.46 -6.13
N SER A 11 -5.33 3.73 -6.40
CA SER A 11 -5.83 5.10 -6.51
C SER A 11 -5.56 5.90 -5.24
N VAL A 12 -5.85 5.31 -4.07
CA VAL A 12 -5.61 5.96 -2.78
C VAL A 12 -4.12 6.26 -2.54
N ILE A 13 -3.21 5.38 -2.97
CA ILE A 13 -1.76 5.61 -2.85
C ILE A 13 -1.28 6.70 -3.81
N GLN A 14 -1.86 6.79 -5.01
CA GLN A 14 -1.51 7.82 -5.99
C GLN A 14 -1.93 9.23 -5.54
N ASP A 15 -3.05 9.32 -4.82
CA ASP A 15 -3.58 10.60 -4.29
C ASP A 15 -3.10 10.91 -2.86
N ALA A 16 -2.35 10.00 -2.23
CA ALA A 16 -1.88 10.16 -0.86
C ALA A 16 -0.80 11.25 -0.75
N PRO A 17 -0.80 12.06 0.33
CA PRO A 17 0.34 12.91 0.64
C PRO A 17 1.56 12.06 1.03
N TYR A 18 2.75 12.68 1.07
CA TYR A 18 3.93 12.01 1.61
C TYR A 18 3.76 11.70 3.11
N PHE A 19 4.20 10.51 3.50
CA PHE A 19 4.27 10.08 4.89
C PHE A 19 5.68 9.59 5.19
N ASP A 20 6.26 10.03 6.30
CA ASP A 20 7.59 9.56 6.70
C ASP A 20 7.52 8.20 7.41
N ALA A 21 6.49 8.03 8.26
CA ALA A 21 6.25 6.83 9.04
C ALA A 21 5.24 5.90 8.36
N TYR A 22 5.59 4.62 8.25
CA TYR A 22 4.71 3.59 7.71
C TYR A 22 3.36 3.50 8.45
N SER A 23 3.36 3.70 9.77
CA SER A 23 2.13 3.65 10.57
C SER A 23 1.10 4.71 10.16
N ASP A 24 1.55 5.89 9.75
CA ASP A 24 0.66 6.99 9.36
C ASP A 24 0.13 6.77 7.95
N PHE A 25 1.01 6.34 7.03
CA PHE A 25 0.62 5.86 5.71
C PHE A 25 -0.42 4.74 5.79
N GLN A 26 -0.19 3.76 6.66
CA GLN A 26 -1.07 2.61 6.84
C GLN A 26 -2.44 3.07 7.35
N LYS A 27 -2.49 3.89 8.40
CA LYS A 27 -3.75 4.40 8.95
C LYS A 27 -4.53 5.20 7.91
N TYR A 28 -3.84 6.07 7.16
CA TYR A 28 -4.46 6.87 6.11
C TYR A 28 -5.05 5.99 5.01
N THR A 29 -4.25 5.11 4.42
CA THR A 29 -4.69 4.32 3.27
C THR A 29 -5.76 3.29 3.64
N MET A 30 -5.71 2.68 4.83
CA MET A 30 -6.79 1.82 5.34
C MET A 30 -8.09 2.60 5.52
N LYS A 31 -8.03 3.80 6.11
CA LYS A 31 -9.22 4.64 6.33
C LYS A 31 -9.82 5.10 5.00
N THR A 32 -9.01 5.60 4.09
CA THR A 32 -9.48 6.18 2.82
C THR A 32 -9.99 5.11 1.85
N SER A 33 -9.33 3.95 1.79
CA SER A 33 -9.78 2.84 0.92
C SER A 33 -10.94 2.03 1.50
N GLY A 34 -11.19 2.12 2.80
CA GLY A 34 -12.12 1.24 3.52
C GLY A 34 -11.62 -0.21 3.65
N LEU A 35 -10.40 -0.52 3.22
CA LEU A 35 -9.83 -1.86 3.28
C LEU A 35 -9.21 -2.15 4.65
N GLN A 36 -9.41 -3.36 5.14
CA GLN A 36 -8.89 -3.79 6.45
C GLN A 36 -8.35 -5.21 6.46
N GLY A 37 -7.59 -5.51 7.52
CA GLY A 37 -7.08 -6.85 7.82
C GLY A 37 -6.31 -7.48 6.65
N ARG A 38 -6.53 -8.78 6.44
CA ARG A 38 -5.84 -9.57 5.42
C ARG A 38 -6.00 -8.99 4.00
N LEU A 39 -7.16 -8.45 3.66
CA LEU A 39 -7.44 -7.94 2.32
C LEU A 39 -6.58 -6.71 2.01
N TYR A 40 -6.44 -5.80 2.98
CA TYR A 40 -5.56 -4.64 2.88
C TYR A 40 -4.10 -5.07 2.71
N PHE A 41 -3.58 -5.90 3.62
CA PHE A 41 -2.16 -6.27 3.60
C PHE A 41 -1.76 -7.07 2.36
N LYS A 42 -2.63 -7.98 1.87
CA LYS A 42 -2.40 -8.70 0.61
C LYS A 42 -2.37 -7.74 -0.59
N SER A 43 -3.33 -6.83 -0.67
CA SER A 43 -3.42 -5.87 -1.77
C SER A 43 -2.21 -4.94 -1.78
N LEU A 44 -1.83 -4.41 -0.61
CA LEU A 44 -0.67 -3.53 -0.46
C LEU A 44 0.63 -4.24 -0.87
N ARG A 45 0.85 -5.46 -0.39
CA ARG A 45 2.04 -6.24 -0.73
C ARG A 45 2.14 -6.48 -2.23
N LEU A 46 1.04 -6.90 -2.86
CA LEU A 46 1.00 -7.14 -4.29
C LEU A 46 1.35 -5.86 -5.07
N LEU A 47 0.83 -4.71 -4.67
CA LEU A 47 1.14 -3.42 -5.30
C LEU A 47 2.60 -3.00 -5.13
N LEU A 48 3.19 -3.23 -3.95
CA LEU A 48 4.55 -2.77 -3.67
C LEU A 48 5.64 -3.71 -4.19
N THR A 49 5.34 -4.98 -4.38
CA THR A 49 6.37 -6.01 -4.65
C THR A 49 6.06 -6.92 -5.84
N GLY A 50 4.83 -6.94 -6.34
CA GLY A 50 4.38 -7.92 -7.33
C GLY A 50 4.32 -9.36 -6.81
N ALA A 51 4.53 -9.60 -5.51
CA ALA A 51 4.57 -10.92 -4.89
C ALA A 51 3.53 -11.06 -3.77
N GLU A 52 3.07 -12.29 -3.52
CA GLU A 52 2.15 -12.58 -2.39
C GLU A 52 2.85 -12.74 -1.04
N HIS A 53 4.17 -12.97 -1.05
CA HIS A 53 4.98 -13.26 0.12
C HIS A 53 6.29 -12.45 0.08
N GLY A 54 6.98 -12.36 1.21
CA GLY A 54 8.27 -11.69 1.30
C GLY A 54 8.47 -10.95 2.64
N PRO A 55 9.43 -10.01 2.68
CA PRO A 55 9.76 -9.23 3.88
C PRO A 55 8.58 -8.45 4.44
N GLU A 56 8.70 -7.96 5.67
CA GLU A 56 7.69 -7.09 6.27
C GLU A 56 7.44 -5.83 5.43
N ILE A 57 6.17 -5.44 5.31
CA ILE A 57 5.78 -4.31 4.45
C ILE A 57 6.41 -3.00 4.95
N SER A 58 6.58 -2.84 6.26
CA SER A 58 7.22 -1.67 6.86
C SER A 58 8.68 -1.51 6.42
N ASP A 59 9.40 -2.62 6.22
CA ASP A 59 10.79 -2.57 5.78
C ASP A 59 10.87 -2.21 4.30
N ILE A 60 10.00 -2.82 3.47
CA ILE A 60 9.85 -2.46 2.06
C ILE A 60 9.51 -0.97 1.93
N TYR A 61 8.54 -0.50 2.71
CA TYR A 61 8.09 0.89 2.70
C TYR A 61 9.21 1.88 2.96
N ARG A 62 10.14 1.59 3.88
CA ARG A 62 11.29 2.46 4.18
C ARG A 62 12.13 2.78 2.93
N HIS A 63 12.23 1.84 2.00
CA HIS A 63 12.97 1.99 0.74
C HIS A 63 12.13 2.60 -0.39
N LEU A 64 10.81 2.46 -0.33
CA LEU A 64 9.90 2.86 -1.42
C LEU A 64 9.14 4.17 -1.17
N LYS A 65 9.10 4.69 0.06
CA LYS A 65 8.23 5.84 0.44
C LYS A 65 8.34 7.07 -0.45
N ASN A 66 9.53 7.31 -1.04
CA ASN A 66 9.78 8.43 -1.95
C ASN A 66 9.32 8.18 -3.40
N TYR A 67 8.95 6.94 -3.74
CA TYR A 67 8.64 6.48 -5.09
C TYR A 67 7.31 5.72 -5.17
N LEU A 68 6.46 5.78 -4.13
CA LEU A 68 5.23 4.97 -4.05
C LEU A 68 4.35 5.14 -5.28
N ALA A 69 4.13 6.39 -5.73
CA ALA A 69 3.32 6.68 -6.91
C ALA A 69 3.88 6.03 -8.20
N GLU A 70 5.21 5.91 -8.31
CA GLU A 70 5.89 5.25 -9.43
C GLU A 70 5.82 3.73 -9.32
N VAL A 71 5.97 3.19 -8.10
CA VAL A 71 5.92 1.74 -7.83
C VAL A 71 4.53 1.17 -8.15
N VAL A 72 3.47 1.90 -7.80
CA VAL A 72 2.09 1.41 -7.98
C VAL A 72 1.50 1.72 -9.37
N LYS A 73 2.32 2.17 -10.34
CA LYS A 73 1.87 2.55 -11.70
C LYS A 73 1.14 1.47 -12.47
#